data_AF-A0A6I2F908-F1
#
_entry.id   AF-A0A6I2F908-F1
#
_cell.length_a   1.000
_cell.length_b   1.000
_cell.length_c   1.000
_cell.angle_alpha   90.00
_cell.angle_beta   90.00
_cell.angle_gamma   90.00
#
_symmetry.space_group_name_H-M   'P 1'
#
loop_
_entity.id
_entity.type
_entity.pdbx_description
1 polymer ?
#
loop_
_entity_poly.entity_id
_entity_poly.type
_entity_poly.pdbx_seq_one_letter_code
_entity_poly.pdbx_strand_id
1 'polypeptide(L)'
;MSEQQADTADLKALADMLGELVTYCTALKQGASGFAYMLPAEWQGQAMTNFLGMFEKWQLGAEAMTQAAEGLQDQVDGAHKAYTETIESLDESWAKLAAALSG
;
A
#
# COMPACT_ATOMS: atom_id res chain seq x y z
N MET A 1 0.94 10.17 25.55
CA MET A 1 2.16 9.64 24.93
C MET A 1 2.05 8.15 24.57
N SER A 2 1.69 7.23 25.47
CA SER A 2 1.59 5.79 25.12
C SER A 2 0.49 5.46 24.11
N GLU A 3 -0.69 6.10 24.17
CA GLU A 3 -1.76 5.95 23.16
C GLU A 3 -1.32 6.46 21.78
N GLN A 4 -0.64 7.60 21.72
CA GLN A 4 -0.11 8.17 20.47
C GLN A 4 1.00 7.31 19.84
N GLN A 5 1.79 6.63 20.68
CA GLN A 5 2.77 5.64 20.23
C GLN A 5 2.13 4.32 19.77
N ALA A 6 0.95 3.97 20.30
CA ALA A 6 0.18 2.81 19.84
C ALA A 6 -0.48 3.09 18.49
N ASP A 7 -1.09 4.27 18.31
CA ASP A 7 -1.71 4.68 17.04
C ASP A 7 -0.69 4.72 15.88
N THR A 8 0.54 5.15 16.14
CA THR A 8 1.62 5.15 15.15
C THR A 8 2.14 3.74 14.83
N ALA A 9 2.13 2.82 15.79
CA ALA A 9 2.48 1.41 15.57
C ALA A 9 1.41 0.67 14.73
N ASP A 10 0.13 0.94 14.97
CA ASP A 10 -0.97 0.36 14.19
C ASP A 10 -0.98 0.88 12.75
N LEU A 11 -0.70 2.18 12.55
CA LEU A 11 -0.51 2.76 11.21
C LEU A 11 0.68 2.12 10.48
N LYS A 12 1.81 1.94 11.17
CA LYS A 12 2.99 1.24 10.62
C LYS A 12 2.65 -0.18 10.17
N ALA A 13 1.93 -0.94 11.00
CA ALA A 13 1.53 -2.32 10.70
C ALA A 13 0.58 -2.40 9.50
N LEU A 14 -0.34 -1.44 9.37
CA LEU A 14 -1.23 -1.34 8.21
C LEU A 14 -0.46 -1.03 6.92
N ALA A 15 0.49 -0.08 6.96
CA ALA A 15 1.34 0.24 5.81
C ALA A 15 2.15 -0.99 5.34
N ASP A 16 2.72 -1.75 6.28
CA ASP A 16 3.49 -2.96 5.98
C ASP A 16 2.60 -4.03 5.30
N MET A 17 1.38 -4.23 5.80
CA MET A 17 0.41 -5.17 5.20
C MET A 17 -0.02 -4.76 3.79
N LEU A 18 -0.19 -3.46 3.54
CA LEU A 18 -0.50 -2.94 2.20
C LEU A 18 0.68 -3.13 1.23
N GLY A 19 1.92 -2.96 1.70
CA GLY A 19 3.12 -3.25 0.92
C GLY A 19 3.24 -4.73 0.51
N GLU A 20 2.86 -5.65 1.40
CA GLU A 20 2.77 -7.08 1.08
C GLU A 20 1.70 -7.36 0.01
N LEU A 21 0.54 -6.70 0.09
CA LEU A 21 -0.53 -6.82 -0.91
C LEU A 21 -0.08 -6.32 -2.29
N VAL A 22 0.61 -5.17 -2.36
CA VAL A 22 1.19 -4.64 -3.61
C VAL A 22 2.18 -5.64 -4.21
N THR A 23 3.06 -6.19 -3.37
CA THR A 23 4.05 -7.19 -3.79
C THR A 23 3.37 -8.44 -4.36
N TYR A 24 2.32 -8.93 -3.70
CA TYR A 24 1.53 -10.06 -4.17
C TYR A 24 0.85 -9.78 -5.51
N CYS A 25 0.19 -8.62 -5.66
CA CYS A 25 -0.47 -8.23 -6.91
C CYS A 25 0.53 -8.11 -8.08
N THR A 26 1.72 -7.58 -7.80
CA THR A 26 2.82 -7.46 -8.76
C THR A 26 3.34 -8.83 -9.19
N ALA A 27 3.54 -9.75 -8.25
CA ALA A 27 3.96 -11.12 -8.55
C ALA A 27 2.91 -11.86 -9.39
N LEU A 28 1.63 -11.68 -9.07
CA LEU A 28 0.51 -12.23 -9.84
C LEU A 28 0.56 -11.72 -11.28
N LYS A 29 0.69 -10.39 -11.48
CA LYS A 29 0.87 -9.70 -12.77
C LYS A 29 2.01 -10.31 -13.60
N GLN A 30 3.19 -10.45 -13.00
CA GLN A 30 4.37 -11.01 -13.68
C GLN A 30 4.19 -12.49 -14.07
N GLY A 31 3.66 -13.32 -13.17
CA GLY A 31 3.45 -14.75 -13.43
C GLY A 31 2.47 -14.97 -14.58
N ALA A 32 1.39 -14.20 -14.62
CA ALA A 32 0.40 -14.29 -15.66
C ALA A 32 0.96 -13.81 -17.02
N SER A 33 1.73 -12.71 -17.06
CA SER A 33 2.44 -12.32 -18.28
C SER A 33 3.35 -13.44 -18.79
N GLY A 34 4.02 -14.17 -17.90
CA GLY A 34 4.80 -15.36 -18.26
C GLY A 34 3.96 -16.47 -18.92
N PHE A 35 2.76 -16.75 -18.42
CA PHE A 35 1.85 -17.72 -19.02
C PHE A 35 1.38 -17.33 -20.42
N ALA A 36 1.07 -16.05 -20.65
CA ALA A 36 0.64 -15.55 -21.96
C ALA A 36 1.72 -15.76 -23.05
N TYR A 37 3.00 -15.69 -22.69
CA TYR A 37 4.11 -15.96 -23.61
C TYR A 37 4.41 -17.46 -23.81
N MET A 38 3.97 -18.34 -22.90
CA MET A 38 4.18 -19.80 -23.02
C MET A 38 3.03 -20.53 -23.75
N LEU A 39 1.87 -19.89 -23.88
CA LEU A 39 0.68 -20.42 -24.56
C LEU A 39 0.68 -20.51 -26.12
N PRO A 40 1.67 -20.06 -26.93
CA PRO A 40 1.49 -20.01 -28.38
C PRO A 40 1.45 -21.35 -29.14
N ALA A 41 1.89 -22.48 -28.55
CA ALA A 41 2.07 -23.71 -29.34
C ALA A 41 0.85 -24.66 -29.31
N GLU A 42 0.12 -24.75 -28.19
CA GLU A 42 -0.85 -25.84 -27.99
C GLU A 42 -2.32 -25.40 -27.98
N TRP A 43 -2.61 -24.12 -27.74
CA TRP A 43 -3.98 -23.63 -27.62
C TRP A 43 -4.33 -22.78 -28.86
N GLN A 44 -5.10 -23.35 -29.79
CA GLN A 44 -5.62 -22.62 -30.97
C GLN A 44 -7.14 -22.53 -30.93
N GLY A 45 -7.70 -21.54 -31.62
CA GLY A 45 -9.15 -21.34 -31.76
C GLY A 45 -9.83 -20.70 -30.56
N GLN A 46 -11.12 -20.97 -30.37
CA GLN A 46 -11.98 -20.26 -29.40
C GLN A 46 -11.47 -20.31 -27.95
N ALA A 47 -10.76 -21.38 -27.56
CA ALA A 47 -10.18 -21.51 -26.22
C ALA A 47 -9.10 -20.46 -25.94
N MET A 48 -8.24 -20.18 -26.92
CA MET A 48 -7.21 -19.12 -26.82
C MET A 48 -7.85 -17.74 -26.71
N THR A 49 -8.85 -17.44 -27.55
CA THR A 49 -9.57 -16.17 -27.49
C THR A 49 -10.27 -15.96 -26.14
N ASN A 50 -10.90 -17.00 -25.60
CA ASN A 50 -11.53 -16.94 -24.28
C ASN A 50 -10.50 -16.73 -23.16
N PHE A 51 -9.36 -17.42 -23.22
CA PHE A 51 -8.28 -17.24 -22.25
C PHE A 51 -7.73 -15.81 -22.28
N LEU A 52 -7.39 -15.28 -23.46
CA LEU A 52 -6.87 -13.91 -23.61
C LEU A 52 -7.85 -12.87 -23.07
N GLY A 53 -9.15 -13.02 -23.35
CA GLY A 53 -10.17 -12.10 -22.83
C GLY A 53 -10.36 -12.17 -21.31
N MET A 54 -10.19 -13.35 -20.69
CA MET A 54 -10.22 -13.48 -19.22
C MET A 54 -8.93 -12.96 -18.59
N PHE A 55 -7.79 -13.21 -19.24
CA PHE A 55 -6.48 -12.73 -18.84
C PHE A 55 -6.44 -11.20 -18.79
N GLU A 56 -6.91 -10.53 -19.85
CA GLU A 56 -6.93 -9.07 -19.93
C GLU A 56 -7.78 -8.45 -18.81
N LYS A 57 -8.96 -9.02 -18.54
CA LYS A 57 -9.82 -8.59 -17.42
C LYS A 57 -9.16 -8.77 -16.07
N TRP A 58 -8.52 -9.91 -15.86
CA TRP A 58 -7.79 -10.18 -14.63
C TRP A 58 -6.60 -9.20 -14.47
N GLN A 59 -5.87 -8.91 -15.54
CA GLN A 59 -4.73 -7.98 -15.52
C GLN A 59 -5.17 -6.56 -15.15
N LEU A 60 -6.28 -6.08 -15.71
CA LEU A 60 -6.88 -4.80 -15.35
C LEU A 60 -7.31 -4.76 -13.87
N GLY A 61 -7.88 -5.85 -13.36
CA GLY A 61 -8.25 -5.97 -11.95
C GLY A 61 -7.03 -5.94 -11.01
N ALA A 62 -5.97 -6.65 -11.36
CA ALA A 62 -4.72 -6.66 -10.59
C ALA A 62 -4.05 -5.28 -10.57
N GLU A 63 -4.08 -4.55 -11.69
CA GLU A 63 -3.59 -3.18 -11.77
C GLU A 63 -4.41 -2.23 -10.89
N ALA A 64 -5.73 -2.31 -10.95
CA ALA A 64 -6.62 -1.49 -10.11
C ALA A 64 -6.41 -1.76 -8.61
N MET A 65 -6.23 -3.03 -8.22
CA MET A 65 -5.88 -3.41 -6.85
C MET A 65 -4.54 -2.84 -6.40
N THR A 66 -3.54 -2.85 -7.29
CA THR A 66 -2.21 -2.29 -7.01
C THR A 66 -2.31 -0.79 -6.74
N GLN A 67 -2.98 -0.04 -7.62
CA GLN A 67 -3.18 1.41 -7.46
C GLN A 67 -3.97 1.76 -6.20
N ALA A 68 -4.99 0.96 -5.87
CA ALA A 68 -5.75 1.15 -4.64
C ALA A 68 -4.89 0.94 -3.39
N ALA A 69 -4.03 -0.09 -3.40
CA ALA A 69 -3.12 -0.37 -2.29
C ALA A 69 -2.04 0.71 -2.14
N GLU A 70 -1.46 1.20 -3.24
CA GLU A 70 -0.55 2.36 -3.25
C GLU A 70 -1.21 3.62 -2.67
N GLY A 71 -2.44 3.92 -3.10
CA GLY A 71 -3.18 5.07 -2.58
C GLY A 71 -3.50 4.98 -1.09
N LEU A 72 -3.76 3.78 -0.56
CA LEU A 72 -3.93 3.55 0.87
C LEU A 72 -2.60 3.72 1.63
N GLN A 73 -1.50 3.23 1.06
CA GLN A 73 -0.17 3.40 1.65
C GLN A 73 0.19 4.89 1.78
N ASP A 74 -0.01 5.67 0.72
CA ASP A 74 0.24 7.13 0.73
C ASP A 74 -0.59 7.85 1.80
N GLN A 75 -1.85 7.44 2.00
CA GLN A 75 -2.72 8.01 3.03
C GLN A 75 -2.24 7.68 4.44
N VAL A 76 -1.80 6.44 4.68
CA VAL A 76 -1.27 6.00 5.97
C VAL A 76 0.03 6.71 6.30
N ASP A 77 0.95 6.83 5.34
CA ASP A 77 2.22 7.55 5.51
C ASP A 77 1.96 9.04 5.79
N GLY A 78 1.00 9.64 5.07
CA GLY A 78 0.56 11.02 5.31
C GLY A 78 -0.01 11.21 6.73
N ALA A 79 -0.86 10.29 7.19
CA ALA A 79 -1.42 10.33 8.53
C ALA A 79 -0.34 10.17 9.60
N HIS A 80 0.56 9.20 9.44
CA HIS A 80 1.67 8.96 10.36
C HIS A 80 2.56 10.21 10.50
N LYS A 81 2.90 10.85 9.38
CA LYS A 81 3.69 12.08 9.36
C LYS A 81 2.98 13.22 10.10
N ALA A 82 1.69 13.45 9.79
CA ALA A 82 0.92 14.51 10.43
C ALA A 82 0.80 14.30 11.96
N TYR A 83 0.59 13.06 12.40
CA TYR A 83 0.57 12.72 13.82
C TYR A 83 1.92 12.99 14.49
N THR A 84 3.03 12.57 13.87
CA THR A 84 4.38 12.77 14.39
C THR A 84 4.70 14.26 14.54
N GLU A 85 4.48 15.05 13.50
CA GLU A 85 4.72 16.50 13.51
C GLU A 85 3.86 17.22 14.58
N THR A 86 2.63 16.77 14.78
CA THR A 86 1.74 17.33 15.81
C THR A 86 2.25 17.04 17.22
N ILE A 87 2.72 15.82 17.48
CA ILE A 87 3.27 15.43 18.79
C ILE A 87 4.53 16.24 19.08
N GLU A 88 5.46 16.34 18.13
CA GLU A 88 6.69 17.13 18.28
C GLU A 88 6.38 18.61 18.56
N SER A 89 5.41 19.20 17.86
CA SER A 89 4.97 20.58 18.08
C SER A 89 4.37 20.81 19.47
N LEU A 90 3.57 19.85 19.96
CA LEU A 90 3.00 19.91 21.31
C LEU A 90 4.09 19.83 22.38
N ASP A 91 5.05 18.92 22.23
CA ASP A 91 6.18 18.77 23.16
C ASP A 91 7.02 20.05 23.22
N GLU A 92 7.33 20.66 22.08
CA GLU A 92 8.04 21.94 22.05
C GLU A 92 7.25 23.06 22.74
N SER A 93 5.94 23.11 22.52
CA SER A 93 5.06 24.13 23.10
C SER A 93 4.99 24.00 24.62
N TRP A 94 4.89 22.76 25.12
CA TRP A 94 4.93 22.46 26.55
C TRP A 94 6.28 22.80 27.17
N ALA A 95 7.39 22.46 26.51
CA ALA A 95 8.73 22.80 26.99
C ALA A 95 8.92 24.32 27.14
N LYS A 96 8.45 25.10 26.15
CA LYS A 96 8.48 26.58 26.19
C LYS A 96 7.64 27.13 27.34
N LEU A 97 6.42 26.60 27.53
CA LEU A 97 5.53 27.03 28.62
C LEU A 97 6.15 26.72 30.00
N ALA A 98 6.69 25.51 30.17
CA ALA A 98 7.34 25.10 31.41
C ALA A 98 8.55 25.99 31.74
N ALA A 99 9.39 26.30 30.76
CA ALA A 99 10.52 27.22 30.92
C ALA A 99 10.06 28.61 31.39
N ALA A 100 9.00 29.15 30.77
CA ALA A 100 8.43 30.46 31.12
C ALA A 100 7.78 30.51 32.51
N LEU A 101 7.32 29.38 33.04
CA LEU A 101 6.75 29.29 34.39
C LEU A 101 7.81 29.06 35.48
N SER A 102 8.99 28.58 35.10
CA SER A 102 10.09 28.26 36.02
C SER A 102 11.17 29.34 36.13
N GLY A 103 11.13 30.35 35.27
CA GLY A 103 12.01 31.53 35.27
C GLY A 103 11.31 32.77 35.80
#